data_AF-A0A382HRQ2-F1
#
_entry.id   AF-A0A382HRQ2-F1
#
_cell.length_a   1.000
_cell.length_b   1.000
_cell.length_c   1.000
_cell.angle_alpha   90.00
_cell.angle_beta   90.00
_cell.angle_gamma   90.00
#
_symmetry.space_group_name_H-M   'P 1'
#
loop_
_entity.id
_entity.type
_entity.pdbx_description
1 polymer ?
#
loop_
_entity_poly.entity_id
_entity_poly.type
_entity_poly.pdbx_seq_one_letter_code
_entity_poly.pdbx_strand_id
1 'polypeptide(L)'
;MSSVSTVETFTPEERDLLMPHFGNVDSPVFVLTNLPEVVKGALFARYSRSAKSVRRLFLDEFLNQLQTHESPNSIVGLDRAERLYSRVFSEYGDDSVAQLGGAHIACEGISNVLTKILERGRLMAYLEQSTRYVPYTDRPNGRWKYVVPDEL
;
A
#
# COMPACT_ATOMS: atom_id res chain seq x y z
N MET A 1 3.53 -6.66 -22.29
CA MET A 1 2.06 -6.75 -22.47
C MET A 1 1.43 -5.78 -21.48
N SER A 2 1.14 -4.55 -21.89
CA SER A 2 0.39 -3.62 -21.03
C SER A 2 -1.07 -4.02 -21.09
N SER A 3 -1.56 -4.73 -20.08
CA SER A 3 -2.99 -4.70 -19.81
C SER A 3 -3.32 -3.26 -19.48
N VAL A 4 -4.00 -2.57 -20.39
CA VAL A 4 -4.58 -1.27 -20.09
C VAL A 4 -5.75 -1.58 -19.17
N SER A 5 -5.50 -1.68 -17.86
CA SER A 5 -6.58 -1.52 -16.90
C SER A 5 -7.13 -0.13 -17.16
N THR A 6 -8.36 -0.03 -17.66
CA THR A 6 -9.09 1.24 -17.66
C THR A 6 -9.14 1.71 -16.22
N VAL A 7 -8.26 2.65 -15.88
CA VAL A 7 -8.28 3.31 -14.58
C VAL A 7 -9.64 3.96 -14.48
N GLU A 8 -10.41 3.49 -13.50
CA GLU A 8 -11.75 4.01 -13.29
C GLU A 8 -11.69 5.52 -13.12
N THR A 9 -12.60 6.21 -13.81
CA THR A 9 -12.69 7.67 -13.69
C THR A 9 -13.60 7.98 -12.52
N PHE A 10 -13.02 8.69 -11.57
CA PHE A 10 -13.72 9.21 -10.41
C PHE A 10 -14.09 10.67 -10.65
N THR A 11 -15.28 11.06 -10.22
CA THR A 11 -15.66 12.48 -10.21
C THR A 11 -14.72 13.28 -9.31
N PRO A 12 -14.66 14.61 -9.43
CA PRO A 12 -13.87 15.44 -8.51
C PRO A 12 -14.17 15.13 -7.04
N GLU A 13 -15.45 14.97 -6.69
CA GLU A 13 -15.89 14.67 -5.33
C GLU A 13 -15.47 13.27 -4.87
N GLU A 14 -15.56 12.27 -5.75
CA GLU A 14 -15.08 10.92 -5.45
C GLU A 14 -13.57 10.87 -5.30
N ARG A 15 -12.82 11.64 -6.10
CA ARG A 15 -11.38 11.80 -5.94
C ARG A 15 -11.06 12.42 -4.59
N ASP A 16 -11.82 13.44 -4.18
CA ASP A 16 -11.64 14.09 -2.88
C ASP A 16 -11.89 13.12 -1.72
N LEU A 17 -12.77 12.13 -1.90
CA LEU A 17 -13.03 11.07 -0.93
C LEU A 17 -12.01 9.90 -0.97
N LEU A 18 -11.34 9.70 -2.11
CA LEU A 18 -10.37 8.60 -2.32
C LEU A 18 -8.93 8.99 -2.02
N MET A 19 -8.52 10.21 -2.38
CA MET A 19 -7.18 10.72 -2.12
C MET A 19 -6.74 10.56 -0.66
N PRO A 20 -7.64 10.65 0.35
CA PRO A 20 -7.26 10.40 1.73
C PRO A 20 -6.77 8.96 2.01
N HIS A 21 -7.14 7.97 1.19
CA HIS A 21 -6.94 6.54 1.49
C HIS A 21 -6.13 5.75 0.45
N PHE A 22 -5.69 6.41 -0.63
CA PHE A 22 -4.96 5.77 -1.72
C PHE A 22 -3.80 6.65 -2.18
N GLY A 23 -2.59 6.08 -2.29
CA GLY A 23 -1.36 6.81 -2.66
C GLY A 23 -1.37 7.44 -4.06
N ASN A 24 -2.36 7.09 -4.86
CA ASN A 24 -2.82 7.81 -6.04
C ASN A 24 -4.22 7.30 -6.36
N VAL A 25 -4.95 8.00 -7.22
CA VAL A 25 -6.34 7.65 -7.62
C VAL A 25 -6.48 7.42 -9.12
N ASP A 26 -5.46 7.83 -9.85
CA ASP A 26 -5.35 7.86 -11.31
C ASP A 26 -4.28 6.90 -11.84
N SER A 27 -3.57 6.21 -10.94
CA SER A 27 -2.71 5.09 -11.30
C SER A 27 -3.31 3.77 -10.79
N PRO A 28 -3.10 2.67 -11.53
CA PRO A 28 -3.52 1.35 -11.10
C PRO A 28 -2.63 0.78 -9.99
N VAL A 29 -1.42 1.32 -9.76
CA VAL A 29 -0.51 0.91 -8.68
C VAL A 29 -0.51 1.98 -7.61
N PHE A 30 -0.89 1.60 -6.41
CA PHE A 30 -1.08 2.50 -5.29
C PHE A 30 -0.94 1.72 -4.01
N VAL A 31 -0.59 2.45 -2.96
CA VAL A 31 -0.62 1.93 -1.61
C VAL A 31 -1.96 2.33 -0.99
N LEU A 32 -2.60 1.40 -0.29
CA LEU A 32 -3.69 1.78 0.60
C LEU A 32 -3.06 2.51 1.78
N THR A 33 -3.57 3.70 2.03
CA THR A 33 -3.12 4.59 3.09
C THR A 33 -4.30 4.89 3.99
N ASN A 34 -4.04 5.28 5.24
CA ASN A 34 -5.06 5.84 6.13
C ASN A 34 -6.33 4.98 6.31
N LEU A 35 -6.19 3.66 6.36
CA LEU A 35 -7.29 2.74 6.64
C LEU A 35 -6.89 1.85 7.82
N PRO A 36 -7.80 1.56 8.78
CA PRO A 36 -7.52 0.56 9.81
C PRO A 36 -7.09 -0.76 9.16
N GLU A 37 -6.09 -1.48 9.68
CA GLU A 37 -5.63 -2.76 9.09
C GLU A 37 -6.76 -3.78 8.96
N VAL A 38 -7.70 -3.78 9.90
CA VAL A 38 -8.91 -4.61 9.83
C VAL A 38 -9.84 -4.12 8.73
N VAL A 39 -9.90 -2.82 8.46
CA VAL A 39 -10.63 -2.27 7.31
C VAL A 39 -9.89 -2.56 6.01
N LYS A 40 -8.55 -2.50 5.94
CA LYS A 40 -7.79 -2.95 4.77
C LYS A 40 -8.02 -4.43 4.53
N GLY A 41 -7.93 -5.23 5.58
CA GLY A 41 -8.21 -6.66 5.58
C GLY A 41 -9.63 -6.97 5.14
N ALA A 42 -10.62 -6.27 5.69
CA ALA A 42 -12.03 -6.38 5.31
C ALA A 42 -12.28 -5.92 3.88
N LEU A 43 -11.72 -4.78 3.50
CA LEU A 43 -11.84 -4.18 2.18
C LEU A 43 -11.26 -5.14 1.14
N PHE A 44 -10.10 -5.72 1.41
CA PHE A 44 -9.51 -6.74 0.56
C PHE A 44 -10.27 -8.06 0.59
N ALA A 45 -10.78 -8.49 1.75
CA ALA A 45 -11.62 -9.67 1.87
C ALA A 45 -12.93 -9.52 1.07
N ARG A 46 -13.59 -8.36 1.13
CA ARG A 46 -14.81 -8.06 0.38
C ARG A 46 -14.54 -7.84 -1.10
N TYR A 47 -13.44 -7.15 -1.43
CA TYR A 47 -12.96 -6.98 -2.80
C TYR A 47 -12.75 -8.32 -3.50
N SER A 48 -12.35 -9.37 -2.77
CA SER A 48 -12.19 -10.72 -3.34
C SER A 48 -13.47 -11.33 -3.95
N ARG A 49 -14.66 -10.76 -3.68
CA ARG A 49 -15.98 -11.27 -4.11
C ARG A 49 -16.84 -10.22 -4.83
N SER A 50 -16.24 -9.22 -5.48
CA SER A 50 -16.96 -8.12 -6.12
C SER A 50 -16.51 -7.86 -7.56
N ALA A 51 -17.41 -7.27 -8.38
CA ALA A 51 -17.10 -6.79 -9.73
C ALA A 51 -16.57 -5.34 -9.76
N LYS A 52 -16.38 -4.69 -8.59
CA LYS A 52 -15.98 -3.29 -8.44
C LYS A 52 -14.47 -3.14 -8.18
N SER A 53 -13.90 -1.97 -8.49
CA SER A 53 -12.52 -1.63 -8.09
C SER A 53 -12.39 -1.47 -6.56
N VAL A 54 -11.18 -1.61 -6.00
CA VAL A 54 -10.94 -1.38 -4.56
C VAL A 54 -11.43 0.00 -4.13
N ARG A 55 -11.20 1.02 -4.96
CA ARG A 55 -11.62 2.40 -4.73
C ARG A 55 -13.14 2.58 -4.81
N ARG A 56 -13.79 2.01 -5.83
CA ARG A 56 -15.26 2.04 -5.95
C ARG A 56 -15.93 1.28 -4.81
N LEU A 57 -15.42 0.11 -4.47
CA LEU A 57 -15.90 -0.70 -3.37
C LEU A 57 -15.72 0.01 -2.03
N PHE A 58 -14.59 0.70 -1.86
CA PHE A 58 -14.36 1.57 -0.72
C PHE A 58 -15.41 2.68 -0.62
N LEU A 59 -15.64 3.43 -1.71
CA LEU A 59 -16.65 4.50 -1.76
C LEU A 59 -18.06 3.97 -1.47
N ASP A 60 -18.46 2.89 -2.13
CA ASP A 60 -19.82 2.38 -2.09
C ASP A 60 -20.16 1.69 -0.75
N GLU A 61 -19.19 1.00 -0.14
CA GLU A 61 -19.46 0.05 0.94
C GLU A 61 -18.74 0.38 2.26
N PHE A 62 -17.59 1.05 2.22
CA PHE A 62 -16.73 1.25 3.40
C PHE A 62 -16.64 2.72 3.87
N LEU A 63 -16.75 3.69 2.97
CA LEU A 63 -16.57 5.11 3.29
C LEU A 63 -17.56 5.59 4.35
N ASN A 64 -18.85 5.27 4.17
CA ASN A 64 -19.89 5.64 5.13
C ASN A 64 -19.68 4.99 6.50
N GLN A 65 -19.18 3.75 6.52
CA GLN A 65 -18.88 3.05 7.75
C GLN A 65 -17.75 3.78 8.50
N LEU A 66 -16.69 4.19 7.79
CA LEU A 66 -15.62 5.02 8.36
C LEU A 66 -16.11 6.38 8.88
N GLN A 67 -16.93 7.11 8.13
CA GLN A 67 -17.45 8.42 8.56
C GLN A 67 -18.31 8.33 9.83
N THR A 68 -19.00 7.21 10.06
CA THR A 68 -19.74 6.98 11.31
C THR A 68 -18.85 6.69 12.52
N HIS A 69 -17.57 6.40 12.33
CA HIS A 69 -16.59 6.14 13.40
C HIS A 69 -15.81 7.40 13.83
N GLU A 70 -15.81 8.47 13.04
CA GLU A 70 -15.03 9.70 13.34
C GLU A 70 -15.72 10.70 14.30
N SER A 71 -16.88 10.35 14.89
CA SER A 71 -17.53 11.17 15.92
C SER A 71 -16.91 10.92 17.31
N PRO A 72 -16.11 11.83 17.90
CA PRO A 72 -15.25 11.52 19.05
C PRO A 72 -15.95 11.44 20.41
N ASN A 73 -17.25 11.74 20.51
CA ASN A 73 -17.91 12.03 21.79
C ASN A 73 -19.20 11.24 22.04
N SER A 74 -19.34 10.04 21.51
CA SER A 74 -20.46 9.18 21.91
C SER A 74 -20.00 7.77 22.27
N ILE A 75 -20.43 7.31 23.44
CA ILE A 75 -20.33 5.91 23.93
C ILE A 75 -20.94 4.93 22.90
N VAL A 76 -21.76 5.44 21.96
CA VAL A 76 -22.38 4.75 20.83
C VAL A 76 -21.38 4.40 19.69
N GLY A 77 -20.25 5.11 19.59
CA GLY A 77 -19.23 4.87 18.56
C GLY A 77 -18.44 3.57 18.75
N LEU A 78 -18.19 3.19 20.01
CA LEU A 78 -17.51 1.94 20.39
C LEU A 78 -18.36 0.71 20.04
N ASP A 79 -19.63 0.70 20.44
CA ASP A 79 -20.58 -0.41 20.18
C ASP A 79 -20.82 -0.64 18.67
N ARG A 80 -20.63 0.40 17.84
CA ARG A 80 -20.75 0.32 16.37
C ARG A 80 -19.44 -0.08 15.70
N ALA A 81 -18.29 0.38 16.19
CA ALA A 81 -16.98 -0.09 15.75
C ALA A 81 -16.82 -1.58 16.03
N GLU A 82 -17.26 -2.05 17.19
CA GLU A 82 -17.33 -3.47 17.52
C GLU A 82 -18.27 -4.22 16.58
N ARG A 83 -19.42 -3.68 16.18
CA ARG A 83 -20.29 -4.35 15.19
C ARG A 83 -19.69 -4.39 13.79
N LEU A 84 -18.95 -3.37 13.36
CA LEU A 84 -18.20 -3.42 12.11
C LEU A 84 -17.12 -4.51 12.19
N TYR A 85 -16.36 -4.51 13.29
CA TYR A 85 -15.32 -5.50 13.57
C TYR A 85 -15.90 -6.90 13.65
N SER A 86 -17.00 -7.12 14.37
CA SER A 86 -17.70 -8.40 14.50
C SER A 86 -18.35 -8.83 13.20
N ARG A 87 -18.90 -7.92 12.39
CA ARG A 87 -19.42 -8.28 11.07
C ARG A 87 -18.30 -8.68 10.12
N VAL A 88 -17.23 -7.88 10.09
CA VAL A 88 -16.04 -8.19 9.29
C VAL A 88 -15.42 -9.52 9.72
N PHE A 89 -15.22 -9.71 11.02
CA PHE A 89 -14.61 -10.90 11.59
C PHE A 89 -15.54 -12.12 11.53
N SER A 90 -16.87 -11.94 11.56
CA SER A 90 -17.85 -13.03 11.45
C SER A 90 -18.18 -13.40 10.00
N GLU A 91 -18.15 -12.45 9.06
CA GLU A 91 -18.42 -12.69 7.63
C GLU A 91 -17.16 -13.08 6.85
N TYR A 92 -15.99 -12.61 7.29
CA TYR A 92 -14.70 -12.81 6.61
C TYR A 92 -13.63 -13.45 7.52
N GLY A 93 -14.06 -14.05 8.63
CA GLY A 93 -13.21 -14.69 9.65
C GLY A 93 -12.24 -15.69 9.07
N ASP A 94 -11.00 -15.25 8.94
CA ASP A 94 -9.86 -16.07 8.59
C ASP A 94 -8.61 -15.38 9.16
N ASP A 95 -7.66 -16.18 9.67
CA ASP A 95 -6.37 -15.71 10.21
C ASP A 95 -5.54 -14.96 9.14
N SER A 96 -5.92 -15.09 7.86
CA SER A 96 -5.36 -14.34 6.72
C SER A 96 -5.56 -12.83 6.80
N VAL A 97 -6.59 -12.34 7.52
CA VAL A 97 -6.79 -10.90 7.79
C VAL A 97 -5.68 -10.34 8.68
N ALA A 98 -5.14 -11.15 9.61
CA ALA A 98 -4.07 -10.74 10.52
C ALA A 98 -2.69 -10.64 9.81
N GLN A 99 -2.54 -11.27 8.64
CA GLN A 99 -1.30 -11.25 7.84
C GLN A 99 -1.25 -10.11 6.80
N LEU A 100 -2.36 -9.43 6.55
CA LEU A 100 -2.41 -8.31 5.60
C LEU A 100 -1.71 -7.03 6.08
N GLY A 101 -1.13 -7.06 7.27
CA GLY A 101 -0.27 -6.00 7.79
C GLY A 101 1.17 -6.11 7.28
N GLY A 102 1.45 -5.56 6.09
CA GLY A 102 2.82 -5.36 5.57
C GLY A 102 2.88 -4.66 4.21
N ALA A 103 3.87 -3.79 4.01
CA ALA A 103 4.12 -3.08 2.75
C ALA A 103 5.49 -3.48 2.17
N HIS A 104 5.52 -3.84 0.89
CA HIS A 104 6.72 -4.29 0.18
C HIS A 104 7.23 -3.18 -0.74
N ILE A 105 8.53 -2.94 -0.72
CA ILE A 105 9.16 -1.79 -1.38
C ILE A 105 10.45 -2.26 -2.07
N ALA A 106 10.64 -1.89 -3.34
CA ALA A 106 11.83 -2.19 -4.13
C ALA A 106 12.47 -0.90 -4.65
N CYS A 107 13.79 -0.87 -4.73
CA CYS A 107 14.53 0.32 -5.08
C CYS A 107 15.75 -0.07 -5.94
N GLU A 108 15.82 0.47 -7.16
CA GLU A 108 16.83 0.13 -8.18
C GLU A 108 17.58 1.37 -8.67
N GLY A 109 18.80 1.16 -9.18
CA GLY A 109 19.67 2.29 -9.55
C GLY A 109 20.02 3.18 -8.35
N ILE A 110 19.79 2.65 -7.16
CA ILE A 110 20.07 3.30 -5.90
C ILE A 110 21.54 3.10 -5.56
N SER A 111 22.13 4.09 -4.92
CA SER A 111 23.52 3.96 -4.50
C SER A 111 23.65 2.80 -3.49
N ASN A 112 24.82 2.16 -3.42
CA ASN A 112 25.11 1.20 -2.35
C ASN A 112 24.87 1.82 -0.97
N VAL A 113 25.09 3.13 -0.86
CA VAL A 113 24.69 3.92 0.31
C VAL A 113 23.18 3.82 0.56
N LEU A 114 22.31 4.05 -0.44
CA LEU A 114 20.84 3.91 -0.32
C LEU A 114 20.39 2.46 -0.09
N THR A 115 21.11 1.45 -0.58
CA THR A 115 20.76 0.05 -0.30
C THR A 115 21.05 -0.32 1.16
N LYS A 116 22.22 0.05 1.70
CA LYS A 116 22.50 -0.11 3.14
C LYS A 116 21.52 0.65 4.01
N ILE A 117 21.00 1.75 3.49
CA ILE A 117 19.94 2.50 4.14
C ILE A 117 18.62 1.69 4.15
N LEU A 118 18.18 1.11 3.02
CA LEU A 118 16.94 0.30 2.97
C LEU A 118 17.03 -0.97 3.83
N GLU A 119 18.19 -1.61 3.87
CA GLU A 119 18.35 -2.97 4.40
C GLU A 119 18.72 -3.07 5.87
N ARG A 120 18.89 -1.92 6.52
CA ARG A 120 19.33 -1.88 7.91
C ARG A 120 18.28 -2.40 8.89
N GLY A 121 17.00 -2.38 8.53
CA GLY A 121 15.92 -2.78 9.44
C GLY A 121 15.84 -4.31 9.61
N ARG A 122 14.81 -4.81 10.32
CA ARG A 122 14.71 -6.25 10.70
C ARG A 122 13.29 -6.83 10.66
N LEU A 123 12.32 -6.04 10.22
CA LEU A 123 10.89 -6.39 10.19
C LEU A 123 10.35 -6.51 8.75
N MET A 124 11.22 -6.24 7.78
CA MET A 124 11.03 -6.56 6.37
C MET A 124 12.06 -7.62 6.01
N ALA A 125 11.83 -8.31 4.92
CA ALA A 125 12.83 -9.21 4.37
C ALA A 125 13.82 -8.43 3.50
N TYR A 126 15.08 -8.44 3.95
CA TYR A 126 16.33 -7.99 3.32
C TYR A 126 16.76 -8.74 2.05
N LEU A 127 16.99 -8.08 0.90
CA LEU A 127 17.71 -8.72 -0.21
C LEU A 127 18.45 -7.72 -1.11
N GLU A 128 19.78 -7.73 -1.02
CA GLU A 128 20.67 -6.84 -1.79
C GLU A 128 21.25 -7.52 -3.02
N GLN A 129 21.57 -6.74 -4.06
CA GLN A 129 22.52 -7.17 -5.07
C GLN A 129 23.94 -7.34 -4.52
N SER A 130 24.43 -8.58 -4.51
CA SER A 130 25.77 -8.91 -4.01
C SER A 130 26.88 -8.48 -4.98
N THR A 131 27.71 -7.54 -4.54
CA THR A 131 28.94 -7.12 -5.24
C THR A 131 30.00 -8.22 -5.38
N ARG A 132 29.88 -9.32 -4.62
CA ARG A 132 30.79 -10.48 -4.74
C ARG A 132 30.66 -11.23 -6.08
N TYR A 133 29.52 -11.09 -6.74
CA TYR A 133 29.22 -11.80 -7.99
C TYR A 133 28.91 -10.84 -9.13
N VAL A 134 28.61 -9.57 -8.83
CA VAL A 134 28.31 -8.54 -9.82
C VAL A 134 29.41 -7.49 -9.83
N PRO A 135 30.30 -7.48 -10.85
CA PRO A 135 31.34 -6.47 -10.96
C PRO A 135 30.76 -5.13 -11.40
N TYR A 136 31.22 -4.03 -10.81
CA TYR A 136 30.79 -2.67 -11.15
C TYR A 136 31.72 -2.05 -12.21
N THR A 137 32.14 -2.87 -13.19
CA THR A 137 33.11 -2.50 -14.23
C THR A 137 32.45 -2.00 -15.51
N ASP A 138 31.12 -1.93 -15.54
CA ASP A 138 30.35 -1.41 -16.64
C ASP A 138 30.10 0.11 -16.49
N ARG A 139 29.92 0.77 -17.64
CA ARG A 139 29.63 2.21 -17.74
C ARG A 139 28.25 2.46 -18.36
N PRO A 140 27.16 2.20 -17.64
CA PRO A 140 25.83 2.52 -18.15
C PRO A 140 25.74 4.01 -18.46
N ASN A 141 25.27 4.35 -19.67
CA ASN A 141 25.13 5.74 -20.15
C ASN A 141 26.44 6.55 -20.08
N GLY A 142 27.59 5.88 -20.25
CA GLY A 142 28.90 6.50 -20.20
C GLY A 142 29.35 6.92 -18.79
N ARG A 143 28.59 6.58 -17.74
CA ARG A 143 28.88 6.91 -16.34
C ARG A 143 29.28 5.67 -15.57
N TRP A 144 30.18 5.83 -14.61
CA TRP A 144 30.52 4.78 -13.68
C TRP A 144 29.42 4.58 -12.64
N LYS A 145 29.26 3.33 -12.17
CA LYS A 145 28.39 2.99 -11.04
C LYS A 145 29.00 3.32 -9.67
N TYR A 146 30.23 3.82 -9.65
CA TYR A 146 30.96 4.22 -8.45
C TYR A 146 31.49 5.65 -8.61
N VAL A 147 31.70 6.31 -7.47
CA VAL A 147 32.28 7.64 -7.41
C VAL A 147 33.80 7.52 -7.47
N VAL A 148 34.42 8.28 -8.36
CA VAL A 148 35.87 8.50 -8.38
C VAL A 148 36.10 9.88 -7.75
N PRO A 149 36.73 9.98 -6.57
CA PRO A 149 37.03 11.26 -5.93
C PRO A 149 37.93 12.14 -6.82
N ASP A 150 37.70 13.45 -6.81
CA ASP A 150 38.48 14.42 -7.59
C ASP A 150 39.91 14.59 -7.06
N GLU A 151 40.16 14.14 -5.83
CA GLU A 151 41.47 14.20 -5.16
C GLU A 151 42.42 13.05 -5.54
N LEU A 152 42.00 12.14 -6.43
CA LEU A 152 42.80 11.02 -6.94
C LEU A 152 43.64 11.35 -8.18
#